data_AF-A0A969M805-F1
#
_entry.id   AF-A0A969M805-F1
#
_cell.length_a   1.000
_cell.length_b   1.000
_cell.length_c   1.000
_cell.angle_alpha   90.00
_cell.angle_beta   90.00
_cell.angle_gamma   90.00
#
_symmetry.space_group_name_H-M   'P 1'
#
loop_
_entity.id
_entity.type
_entity.pdbx_description
1 polymer ?
#
loop_
_entity_poly.entity_id
_entity_poly.type
_entity_poly.pdbx_seq_one_letter_code
_entity_poly.pdbx_strand_id
1 'polypeptide(L)'
;MLNMVEENAYAQSHRALQTAGRLKEQAGSLGNTLALLDAAGFRPEEMAAALPAIRVEPVLTAHPTEAKRASILAHHRELYLLLVKRENRMWTPAEQREIREQIAAVLERLWRTGEIYLRKPEVKSEVQDVLHYLSRVFPSILPLLSRRLADAWDDAGYDMRLLKTGRPFTPQITFGNWVGGDRDGHPFVTADVTAQTLAMLRRGALDLLRGELTGLGARLSLSNARQSATAALTDAIDSYAANLGKAGDTAVHRNPGEPWRQFINLMIARLPENGMTSTAYRSAGELAADLDLLSRSLSECGASRLAETDLTPVSDMVRSFGFHLAALDIRQNSRFHDLAIAQLMVAAGLDGGDFPTWSEARRLEFITEELRLHDRSPGPECRSAMRPLRFWIATG
;
A
#
# COMPACT_ATOMS: atom_id res chain seq x y z
N MET A 1 -11.86 1.93 -27.04
CA MET A 1 -11.91 3.42 -27.03
C MET A 1 -13.17 3.98 -26.39
N LEU A 2 -14.35 3.37 -26.57
CA LEU A 2 -15.61 3.85 -25.95
C LEU A 2 -15.50 4.00 -24.42
N ASN A 3 -14.95 3.00 -23.72
CA ASN A 3 -14.76 3.06 -22.26
C ASN A 3 -13.97 4.31 -21.81
N MET A 4 -12.95 4.73 -22.57
CA MET A 4 -12.14 5.91 -22.22
C MET A 4 -12.92 7.22 -22.42
N VAL A 5 -13.85 7.26 -23.39
CA VAL A 5 -14.77 8.39 -23.56
C VAL A 5 -15.77 8.41 -22.40
N GLU A 6 -16.30 7.26 -21.99
CA GLU A 6 -17.19 7.14 -20.83
C GLU A 6 -16.49 7.55 -19.53
N GLU A 7 -15.26 7.08 -19.29
CA GLU A 7 -14.43 7.47 -18.14
C GLU A 7 -14.20 9.00 -18.11
N ASN A 8 -13.87 9.58 -19.26
CA ASN A 8 -13.68 11.02 -19.38
C ASN A 8 -14.97 11.80 -19.14
N ALA A 9 -16.09 11.38 -19.75
CA ALA A 9 -17.40 12.00 -19.57
C ALA A 9 -17.87 11.91 -18.10
N TYR A 10 -17.63 10.77 -17.45
CA TYR A 10 -17.89 10.61 -16.03
C TYR A 10 -17.04 11.56 -15.18
N ALA A 11 -15.74 11.66 -15.46
CA ALA A 11 -14.85 12.60 -14.78
C ALA A 11 -15.28 14.06 -14.98
N GLN A 12 -15.75 14.43 -16.17
CA GLN A 12 -16.30 15.75 -16.47
C GLN A 12 -17.59 16.01 -15.69
N SER A 13 -18.53 15.06 -15.69
CA SER A 13 -19.78 15.17 -14.94
C SER A 13 -19.53 15.35 -13.44
N HIS A 14 -18.61 14.56 -12.87
CA HIS A 14 -18.20 14.69 -11.48
C HIS A 14 -17.61 16.09 -11.20
N ARG A 15 -16.72 16.60 -12.06
CA ARG A 15 -16.15 17.95 -11.91
C ARG A 15 -17.23 19.03 -11.98
N ALA A 16 -18.17 18.93 -12.92
CA ALA A 16 -19.26 19.90 -13.05
C ALA A 16 -20.14 19.94 -11.80
N LEU A 17 -20.48 18.77 -11.23
CA LEU A 17 -21.21 18.69 -9.96
C LEU A 17 -20.41 19.27 -8.79
N GLN A 18 -19.10 19.00 -8.72
CA GLN A 18 -18.22 19.56 -7.70
C GLN A 18 -18.11 21.08 -7.80
N THR A 19 -17.89 21.63 -8.99
CA THR A 19 -17.87 23.09 -9.21
C THR A 19 -19.19 23.75 -8.83
N ALA A 20 -20.31 23.04 -9.00
CA ALA A 20 -21.63 23.53 -8.62
C ALA A 20 -21.96 23.34 -7.12
N GLY A 21 -21.09 22.72 -6.31
CA GLY A 21 -21.39 22.40 -4.91
C GLY A 21 -22.47 21.33 -4.75
N ARG A 22 -22.67 20.48 -5.76
CA ARG A 22 -23.77 19.50 -5.88
C ARG A 22 -23.30 18.05 -5.81
N LEU A 23 -22.11 17.79 -5.25
CA LEU A 23 -21.57 16.42 -5.14
C LEU A 23 -22.49 15.47 -4.37
N LYS A 24 -23.30 15.96 -3.43
CA LYS A 24 -24.31 15.19 -2.70
C LYS A 24 -25.37 14.54 -3.59
N GLU A 25 -25.54 15.01 -4.82
CA GLU A 25 -26.49 14.47 -5.80
C GLU A 25 -25.91 13.30 -6.60
N GLN A 26 -24.59 13.13 -6.58
CA GLN A 26 -23.94 12.01 -7.25
C GLN A 26 -24.03 10.76 -6.38
N ALA A 27 -24.86 9.81 -6.80
CA ALA A 27 -25.00 8.52 -6.12
C ALA A 27 -23.63 7.84 -5.92
N GLY A 28 -23.38 7.40 -4.68
CA GLY A 28 -22.13 6.73 -4.30
C GLY A 28 -20.94 7.67 -4.05
N SER A 29 -21.12 9.00 -4.13
CA SER A 29 -20.08 9.95 -3.70
C SER A 29 -20.01 10.03 -2.16
N LEU A 30 -18.87 10.47 -1.61
CA LEU A 30 -18.74 10.68 -0.17
C LEU A 30 -19.75 11.72 0.35
N GLY A 31 -19.98 12.81 -0.39
CA GLY A 31 -20.99 13.82 -0.04
C GLY A 31 -22.41 13.25 -0.03
N ASN A 32 -22.73 12.34 -0.95
CA ASN A 32 -24.02 11.65 -0.97
C ASN A 32 -24.17 10.72 0.25
N THR A 33 -23.13 9.95 0.58
CA THR A 33 -23.12 9.08 1.76
C THR A 33 -23.28 9.88 3.07
N LEU A 34 -22.57 11.00 3.22
CA LEU A 34 -22.72 11.88 4.39
C LEU A 34 -24.16 12.42 4.51
N ALA A 35 -24.77 12.85 3.39
CA ALA A 35 -26.16 13.30 3.38
C ALA A 35 -27.16 12.18 3.76
N LEU A 36 -26.90 10.94 3.37
CA LEU A 36 -27.71 9.78 3.78
C LEU A 36 -27.58 9.48 5.27
N LEU A 37 -26.38 9.59 5.83
CA LEU A 37 -26.14 9.40 7.27
C LEU A 37 -26.80 10.50 8.10
N ASP A 38 -26.73 11.75 7.63
CA ASP A 38 -27.43 12.89 8.24
C ASP A 38 -28.94 12.69 8.26
N ALA A 39 -29.52 12.26 7.12
CA ALA A 39 -30.95 11.93 7.01
C ALA A 39 -31.37 10.75 7.90
N ALA A 40 -30.45 9.85 8.23
CA ALA A 40 -30.66 8.75 9.17
C ALA A 40 -30.48 9.16 10.65
N GLY A 41 -30.11 10.42 10.93
CA GLY A 41 -30.01 10.98 12.27
C GLY A 41 -28.66 10.79 12.97
N PHE A 42 -27.61 10.38 12.25
CA PHE A 42 -26.26 10.29 12.83
C PHE A 42 -25.63 11.67 12.97
N ARG A 43 -24.99 11.94 14.11
CA ARG A 43 -24.30 13.22 14.34
C ARG A 43 -22.88 13.20 13.77
N PRO A 44 -22.32 14.36 13.37
CA PRO A 44 -20.95 14.43 12.84
C PRO A 44 -19.90 13.83 13.77
N GLU A 45 -20.05 13.97 15.09
CA GLU A 45 -19.14 13.38 16.08
C GLU A 45 -19.16 11.85 16.04
N GLU A 46 -20.34 11.25 15.84
CA GLU A 46 -20.52 9.80 15.76
C GLU A 46 -19.93 9.26 14.46
N MET A 47 -20.17 9.98 13.34
CA MET A 47 -19.57 9.64 12.06
C MET A 47 -18.04 9.72 12.11
N ALA A 48 -17.49 10.79 12.68
CA ALA A 48 -16.04 10.98 12.80
C ALA A 48 -15.39 9.91 13.70
N ALA A 49 -16.03 9.56 14.81
CA ALA A 49 -15.55 8.51 15.71
C ALA A 49 -15.56 7.11 15.07
N ALA A 50 -16.42 6.87 14.07
CA ALA A 50 -16.48 5.60 13.35
C ALA A 50 -15.40 5.46 12.26
N LEU A 51 -14.91 6.57 11.68
CA LEU A 51 -13.94 6.54 10.57
C LEU A 51 -12.69 5.69 10.84
N PRO A 52 -12.03 5.75 12.01
CA PRO A 52 -10.82 4.95 12.27
C PRO A 52 -11.08 3.45 12.37
N ALA A 53 -12.34 3.04 12.62
CA ALA A 53 -12.72 1.62 12.68
C ALA A 53 -12.97 1.01 11.30
N ILE A 54 -13.15 1.84 10.27
CA ILE A 54 -13.38 1.38 8.90
C ILE A 54 -12.08 0.82 8.33
N ARG A 55 -12.14 -0.42 7.85
CA ARG A 55 -11.03 -1.10 7.16
C ARG A 55 -11.48 -1.47 5.75
N VAL A 56 -10.68 -1.09 4.76
CA VAL A 56 -10.89 -1.40 3.34
C VAL A 56 -9.63 -2.06 2.82
N GLU A 57 -9.75 -3.28 2.30
CA GLU A 57 -8.64 -4.02 1.72
C GLU A 57 -8.98 -4.49 0.31
N PRO A 58 -8.64 -3.73 -0.74
CA PRO A 58 -8.77 -4.18 -2.11
C PRO A 58 -7.74 -5.28 -2.38
N VAL A 59 -8.22 -6.43 -2.87
CA VAL A 59 -7.37 -7.58 -3.19
C VAL A 59 -7.15 -7.65 -4.70
N LEU A 60 -5.88 -7.52 -5.12
CA LEU A 60 -5.51 -7.58 -6.52
C LEU A 60 -5.45 -9.03 -7.01
N THR A 61 -6.10 -9.30 -8.14
CA THR A 61 -6.12 -10.60 -8.80
C THR A 61 -5.51 -10.50 -10.20
N ALA A 62 -4.98 -11.61 -10.72
CA ALA A 62 -4.53 -11.67 -12.10
C ALA A 62 -5.72 -11.47 -13.06
N HIS A 63 -5.52 -10.76 -14.16
CA HIS A 63 -6.57 -10.57 -15.15
C HIS A 63 -6.58 -11.75 -16.13
N PRO A 64 -7.65 -12.57 -16.19
CA PRO A 64 -7.59 -13.89 -16.85
C PRO A 64 -7.44 -13.85 -18.38
N THR A 65 -7.79 -12.76 -19.06
CA THR A 65 -7.88 -12.73 -20.53
C THR A 65 -7.50 -11.43 -21.24
N GLU A 66 -7.14 -10.35 -20.53
CA GLU A 66 -6.88 -9.03 -21.15
C GLU A 66 -5.69 -8.29 -20.51
N ALA A 67 -4.53 -8.93 -20.47
CA ALA A 67 -3.30 -8.20 -20.17
C ALA A 67 -2.97 -7.29 -21.36
N LYS A 68 -3.34 -6.01 -21.29
CA LYS A 68 -2.84 -5.01 -22.26
C LYS A 68 -1.34 -4.84 -22.04
N ARG A 69 -0.54 -4.86 -23.10
CA ARG A 69 0.91 -4.57 -23.01
C ARG A 69 1.12 -3.24 -22.26
N ALA A 70 2.14 -3.14 -21.42
CA ALA A 70 2.50 -1.89 -20.75
C ALA A 70 2.64 -0.71 -21.74
N SER A 71 3.14 -0.99 -22.96
CA SER A 71 3.15 -0.01 -24.05
C SER A 71 1.74 0.45 -24.45
N ILE A 72 0.77 -0.45 -24.62
CA ILE A 72 -0.62 -0.10 -24.95
C ILE A 72 -1.26 0.71 -23.81
N LEU A 73 -1.03 0.33 -22.55
CA LEU A 73 -1.47 1.12 -21.40
C LEU A 73 -0.86 2.54 -21.39
N ALA A 74 0.42 2.67 -21.75
CA ALA A 74 1.07 3.96 -21.89
C ALA A 74 0.45 4.81 -23.00
N HIS A 75 0.14 4.22 -24.16
CA HIS A 75 -0.57 4.92 -25.24
C HIS A 75 -1.99 5.32 -24.84
N HIS A 76 -2.75 4.48 -24.13
CA HIS A 76 -4.05 4.85 -23.58
C HIS A 76 -3.94 6.02 -22.60
N ARG A 77 -2.96 5.99 -21.69
CA ARG A 77 -2.70 7.11 -20.76
C ARG A 77 -2.35 8.39 -21.51
N GLU A 78 -1.49 8.31 -22.51
CA GLU A 78 -1.12 9.45 -23.36
C GLU A 78 -2.36 10.04 -24.05
N LEU A 79 -3.18 9.20 -24.66
CA LEU A 79 -4.44 9.61 -25.30
C LEU A 79 -5.39 10.28 -24.30
N TYR A 80 -5.58 9.69 -23.12
CA TYR A 80 -6.42 10.27 -22.07
C TYR A 80 -5.90 11.65 -21.64
N LEU A 81 -4.59 11.81 -21.41
CA LEU A 81 -4.00 13.10 -21.04
C LEU A 81 -4.17 14.15 -22.16
N LEU A 82 -4.07 13.75 -23.43
CA LEU A 82 -4.32 14.66 -24.55
C LEU A 82 -5.80 15.07 -24.65
N LEU A 83 -6.74 14.16 -24.36
CA LEU A 83 -8.17 14.48 -24.28
C LEU A 83 -8.42 15.51 -23.17
N VAL A 84 -7.90 15.27 -21.97
CA VAL A 84 -8.00 16.22 -20.85
C VAL A 84 -7.32 17.55 -21.19
N LYS A 85 -6.15 17.54 -21.85
CA LYS A 85 -5.46 18.75 -22.28
C LYS A 85 -6.32 19.54 -23.26
N ARG A 86 -6.98 18.88 -24.22
CA ARG A 86 -7.84 19.50 -25.23
C ARG A 86 -9.07 20.19 -24.64
N GLU A 87 -9.56 19.75 -23.49
CA GLU A 87 -10.71 20.35 -22.80
C GLU A 87 -10.41 21.73 -22.19
N ASN A 88 -9.14 22.06 -21.99
CA ASN A 88 -8.76 23.36 -21.46
C ASN A 88 -9.07 24.47 -22.49
N ARG A 89 -9.95 25.39 -22.10
CA ARG A 89 -10.45 26.48 -22.95
C ARG A 89 -9.46 27.61 -23.18
N MET A 90 -8.31 27.61 -22.48
CA MET A 90 -7.30 28.65 -22.62
C MET A 90 -6.38 28.46 -23.83
N TRP A 91 -6.42 27.31 -24.51
CA TRP A 91 -5.55 27.04 -25.66
C TRP A 91 -5.94 27.85 -26.89
N THR A 92 -4.92 28.35 -27.59
CA THR A 92 -5.05 28.99 -28.90
C THR A 92 -5.48 27.99 -29.98
N PRO A 93 -6.01 28.46 -31.13
CA PRO A 93 -6.37 27.57 -32.24
C PRO A 93 -5.19 26.75 -32.80
N ALA A 94 -3.96 27.27 -32.71
CA ALA A 94 -2.76 26.56 -33.14
C ALA A 94 -2.43 25.41 -32.19
N GLU A 95 -2.42 25.64 -30.88
CA GLU A 95 -2.19 24.60 -29.88
C GLU A 95 -3.29 23.52 -29.93
N GLN A 96 -4.54 23.91 -30.19
CA GLN A 96 -5.62 22.93 -30.40
C GLN A 96 -5.43 22.07 -31.66
N ARG A 97 -4.82 22.60 -32.73
CA ARG A 97 -4.44 21.79 -33.91
C ARG A 97 -3.33 20.81 -33.55
N GLU A 98 -2.30 21.27 -32.86
CA GLU A 98 -1.19 20.41 -32.42
C GLU A 98 -1.68 19.25 -31.52
N ILE A 99 -2.56 19.54 -30.55
CA ILE A 99 -3.14 18.49 -29.69
C ILE A 99 -3.94 17.47 -30.52
N ARG A 100 -4.67 17.92 -31.54
CA ARG A 100 -5.40 17.00 -32.46
C ARG A 100 -4.44 16.13 -33.26
N GLU A 101 -3.34 16.67 -33.76
CA GLU A 101 -2.32 15.91 -34.48
C GLU A 101 -1.65 14.87 -33.57
N GLN A 102 -1.35 15.24 -32.32
CA GLN A 102 -0.83 14.31 -31.30
C GLN A 102 -1.82 13.17 -31.01
N ILE A 103 -3.11 13.50 -30.84
CA ILE A 103 -4.17 12.48 -30.67
C ILE A 103 -4.21 11.52 -31.87
N ALA A 104 -4.18 12.06 -33.10
CA ALA A 104 -4.17 11.24 -34.31
C ALA A 104 -2.95 10.30 -34.36
N ALA A 105 -1.76 10.78 -33.98
CA ALA A 105 -0.56 9.96 -33.92
C ALA A 105 -0.63 8.86 -32.85
N VAL A 106 -1.26 9.11 -31.69
CA VAL A 106 -1.51 8.05 -30.68
C VAL A 106 -2.48 7.01 -31.22
N LEU A 107 -3.57 7.44 -31.86
CA LEU A 107 -4.54 6.53 -32.47
C LEU A 107 -3.91 5.66 -33.56
N GLU A 108 -3.05 6.24 -34.40
CA GLU A 108 -2.30 5.50 -35.42
C GLU A 108 -1.35 4.46 -34.78
N ARG A 109 -0.63 4.83 -33.70
CA ARG A 109 0.23 3.89 -32.96
C ARG A 109 -0.58 2.73 -32.38
N LEU A 110 -1.72 3.00 -31.75
CA LEU A 110 -2.62 1.96 -31.23
C LEU A 110 -3.10 1.02 -32.34
N TRP A 111 -3.56 1.59 -33.45
CA TRP A 111 -4.05 0.83 -34.61
C TRP A 111 -2.97 -0.08 -35.21
N ARG A 112 -1.75 0.43 -35.41
CA ARG A 112 -0.63 -0.33 -35.99
C ARG A 112 -0.04 -1.35 -35.05
N THR A 113 -0.09 -1.13 -33.73
CA THR A 113 0.52 -2.03 -32.74
C THR A 113 -0.38 -3.23 -32.40
N GLY A 114 -1.71 -3.03 -32.45
CA GLY A 114 -2.70 -4.03 -32.03
C GLY A 114 -2.84 -4.11 -30.50
N GLU A 115 -4.08 -4.14 -30.01
CA GLU A 115 -4.39 -4.04 -28.57
C GLU A 115 -4.41 -5.39 -27.83
N ILE A 116 -4.61 -6.50 -28.54
CA ILE A 116 -4.91 -7.81 -27.94
C ILE A 116 -3.66 -8.69 -27.81
N TYR A 117 -3.45 -9.26 -26.62
CA TYR A 117 -2.45 -10.29 -26.39
C TYR A 117 -2.95 -11.63 -26.96
N LEU A 118 -2.16 -12.26 -27.85
CA LEU A 118 -2.49 -13.60 -28.40
C LEU A 118 -1.98 -14.75 -27.52
N ARG A 119 -1.39 -14.47 -26.35
CA ARG A 119 -0.82 -15.48 -25.42
C ARG A 119 -1.10 -15.13 -23.95
N LYS A 120 -1.21 -16.15 -23.09
CA LYS A 120 -1.35 -15.94 -21.64
C LYS A 120 -0.07 -15.30 -21.08
N PRO A 121 -0.14 -14.27 -20.21
CA PRO A 121 1.04 -13.69 -19.56
C PRO A 121 1.79 -14.72 -18.71
N GLU A 122 3.10 -14.51 -18.56
CA GLU A 122 3.87 -15.23 -17.56
C GLU A 122 3.54 -14.70 -16.15
N VAL A 123 3.54 -15.56 -15.13
CA VAL A 123 3.26 -15.15 -13.73
C VAL A 123 4.18 -13.99 -13.29
N LYS A 124 5.43 -13.99 -13.75
CA LYS A 124 6.39 -12.92 -13.49
C LYS A 124 5.93 -11.56 -14.04
N SER A 125 5.30 -11.54 -15.21
CA SER A 125 4.74 -10.32 -15.80
C SER A 125 3.54 -9.82 -14.98
N GLU A 126 2.67 -10.72 -14.53
CA GLU A 126 1.53 -10.36 -13.69
C GLU A 126 1.98 -9.77 -12.34
N VAL A 127 3.02 -10.34 -11.73
CA VAL A 127 3.61 -9.79 -10.49
C VAL A 127 4.18 -8.37 -10.73
N GLN A 128 4.85 -8.15 -11.87
CA GLN A 128 5.36 -6.82 -12.24
C GLN A 128 4.24 -5.80 -12.43
N ASP A 129 3.13 -6.20 -13.06
CA ASP A 129 1.97 -5.33 -13.26
C ASP A 129 1.37 -4.92 -11.91
N VAL A 130 1.15 -5.88 -11.00
CA VAL A 130 0.68 -5.60 -9.63
C VAL A 130 1.62 -4.66 -8.88
N LEU A 131 2.94 -4.89 -8.97
CA LEU A 131 3.94 -4.02 -8.36
C LEU A 131 3.87 -2.59 -8.92
N HIS A 132 3.61 -2.42 -10.22
CA HIS A 132 3.43 -1.09 -10.80
C HIS A 132 2.25 -0.35 -10.14
N TYR A 133 1.10 -1.00 -9.98
CA TYR A 133 -0.05 -0.37 -9.33
C TYR A 133 0.23 -0.05 -7.85
N LEU A 134 0.76 -1.02 -7.10
CA LEU A 134 1.05 -0.86 -5.67
C LEU A 134 2.14 0.18 -5.37
N SER A 135 3.18 0.27 -6.21
CA SER A 135 4.32 1.17 -5.95
C SER A 135 4.25 2.52 -6.65
N ARG A 136 3.39 2.71 -7.66
CA ARG A 136 3.32 3.95 -8.45
C ARG A 136 1.93 4.56 -8.51
N VAL A 137 0.90 3.75 -8.71
CA VAL A 137 -0.46 4.26 -8.93
C VAL A 137 -1.16 4.54 -7.60
N PHE A 138 -1.40 3.52 -6.78
CA PHE A 138 -2.14 3.67 -5.53
C PHE A 138 -1.52 4.64 -4.52
N PRO A 139 -0.17 4.73 -4.37
CA PRO A 139 0.41 5.74 -3.49
C PRO A 139 0.00 7.17 -3.85
N SER A 140 -0.18 7.47 -5.15
CA SER A 140 -0.64 8.78 -5.60
C SER A 140 -2.13 9.02 -5.35
N ILE A 141 -2.92 7.97 -5.14
CA ILE A 141 -4.36 8.03 -4.93
C ILE A 141 -4.71 8.20 -3.45
N LEU A 142 -3.94 7.62 -2.52
CA LEU A 142 -4.25 7.72 -1.08
C LEU A 142 -4.42 9.17 -0.59
N PRO A 143 -3.51 10.12 -0.89
CA PRO A 143 -3.69 11.51 -0.46
C PRO A 143 -4.93 12.16 -1.08
N LEU A 144 -5.28 11.77 -2.32
CA LEU A 144 -6.49 12.26 -2.98
C LEU A 144 -7.76 11.76 -2.31
N LEU A 145 -7.77 10.52 -1.78
CA LEU A 145 -8.91 9.98 -1.04
C LEU A 145 -9.11 10.72 0.28
N SER A 146 -8.03 10.91 1.05
CA SER A 146 -8.07 11.69 2.29
C SER A 146 -8.54 13.12 2.02
N ARG A 147 -8.08 13.73 0.93
CA ARG A 147 -8.52 15.07 0.52
C ARG A 147 -9.99 15.11 0.15
N ARG A 148 -10.49 14.15 -0.63
CA ARG A 148 -11.90 14.06 -1.02
C ARG A 148 -12.82 13.86 0.18
N LEU A 149 -12.39 13.11 1.19
CA LEU A 149 -13.13 12.98 2.45
C LEU A 149 -13.20 14.32 3.18
N ALA A 150 -12.08 15.03 3.31
CA ALA A 150 -12.06 16.34 3.93
C ALA A 150 -12.91 17.37 3.17
N ASP A 151 -12.83 17.40 1.84
CA ASP A 151 -13.65 18.30 1.01
C ASP A 151 -15.15 17.98 1.17
N ALA A 152 -15.54 16.71 1.14
CA ALA A 152 -16.93 16.31 1.35
C ALA A 152 -17.46 16.64 2.75
N TRP A 153 -16.59 16.58 3.78
CA TRP A 153 -16.91 16.94 5.16
C TRP A 153 -17.11 18.45 5.32
N ASP A 154 -16.26 19.25 4.68
CA ASP A 154 -16.36 20.71 4.66
C ASP A 154 -17.61 21.16 3.90
N ASP A 155 -17.89 20.56 2.73
CA ASP A 155 -19.07 20.84 1.91
C ASP A 155 -20.38 20.50 2.65
N ALA A 156 -20.36 19.52 3.56
CA ALA A 156 -21.48 19.19 4.43
C ALA A 156 -21.66 20.18 5.59
N GLY A 157 -20.72 21.10 5.79
CA GLY A 157 -20.75 22.12 6.85
C GLY A 157 -20.35 21.59 8.22
N TYR A 158 -19.66 20.44 8.29
CA TYR A 158 -19.23 19.84 9.55
C TYR A 158 -17.92 20.45 10.07
N ASP A 159 -17.72 20.48 11.40
CA ASP A 159 -16.47 21.01 11.97
C ASP A 159 -15.27 20.14 11.55
N MET A 160 -14.35 20.73 10.80
CA MET A 160 -13.13 20.09 10.33
C MET A 160 -12.22 19.62 11.47
N ARG A 161 -12.37 20.15 12.68
CA ARG A 161 -11.64 19.69 13.87
C ARG A 161 -11.98 18.24 14.22
N LEU A 162 -13.19 17.77 13.92
CA LEU A 162 -13.60 16.38 14.17
C LEU A 162 -12.80 15.39 13.32
N LEU A 163 -12.36 15.80 12.13
CA LEU A 163 -11.43 15.03 11.30
C LEU A 163 -9.96 15.20 11.73
N LYS A 164 -9.68 15.89 12.83
CA LYS A 164 -8.31 16.14 13.31
C LYS A 164 -8.06 15.65 14.73
N THR A 165 -9.11 15.26 15.46
CA THR A 165 -9.04 14.75 16.82
C THR A 165 -8.78 13.24 16.85
N GLY A 166 -7.62 12.82 17.36
CA GLY A 166 -7.23 11.41 17.49
C GLY A 166 -6.64 10.84 16.20
N ARG A 167 -5.34 10.53 16.19
CA ARG A 167 -4.72 9.80 15.08
C ARG A 167 -4.85 8.29 15.31
N PRO A 168 -5.17 7.50 14.27
CA PRO A 168 -5.55 7.93 12.91
C PRO A 168 -7.00 8.43 12.86
N PHE A 169 -7.27 9.45 12.04
CA PHE A 169 -8.62 10.04 11.85
C PHE A 169 -9.30 9.60 10.54
N THR A 170 -8.61 8.79 9.72
CA THR A 170 -9.09 8.31 8.41
C THR A 170 -9.30 6.79 8.43
N PRO A 171 -10.21 6.26 7.58
CA PRO A 171 -10.33 4.83 7.32
C PRO A 171 -8.97 4.21 7.01
N GLN A 172 -8.76 2.99 7.48
CA GLN A 172 -7.57 2.23 7.14
C GLN A 172 -7.76 1.58 5.77
N ILE A 173 -6.93 1.97 4.81
CA ILE A 173 -6.87 1.35 3.50
C ILE A 173 -5.59 0.51 3.45
N THR A 174 -5.73 -0.80 3.36
CA THR A 174 -4.61 -1.74 3.12
C THR A 174 -4.81 -2.40 1.75
N PHE A 175 -3.84 -3.19 1.29
CA PHE A 175 -3.95 -3.88 0.02
C PHE A 175 -3.67 -5.36 0.20
N GLY A 176 -4.48 -6.20 -0.45
CA GLY A 176 -4.23 -7.62 -0.60
C GLY A 176 -3.79 -7.95 -2.03
N ASN A 177 -3.21 -9.12 -2.22
CA ASN A 177 -2.74 -9.59 -3.52
C ASN A 177 -2.82 -11.11 -3.60
N TRP A 178 -3.38 -11.63 -4.69
CA TRP A 178 -3.38 -13.06 -5.01
C TRP A 178 -2.28 -13.43 -6.01
N VAL A 179 -1.77 -12.47 -6.77
CA VAL A 179 -0.79 -12.74 -7.84
C VAL A 179 0.53 -13.20 -7.23
N GLY A 180 0.95 -14.42 -7.57
CA GLY A 180 2.13 -15.08 -6.98
C GLY A 180 1.84 -15.87 -5.70
N GLY A 181 0.61 -15.84 -5.19
CA GLY A 181 0.17 -16.56 -3.98
C GLY A 181 -0.95 -17.57 -4.23
N ASP A 182 -1.86 -17.29 -5.17
CA ASP A 182 -2.94 -18.19 -5.57
C ASP A 182 -2.43 -19.32 -6.47
N ARG A 183 -2.55 -20.57 -5.98
CA ARG A 183 -2.11 -21.78 -6.67
C ARG A 183 -3.28 -22.64 -7.13
N ASP A 184 -4.52 -22.23 -6.85
CA ASP A 184 -5.71 -23.01 -7.16
C ASP A 184 -5.88 -23.13 -8.69
N GLY A 185 -5.61 -24.32 -9.22
CA GLY A 185 -5.63 -24.57 -10.67
C GLY A 185 -4.49 -23.92 -11.47
N HIS A 186 -3.47 -23.36 -10.81
CA HIS A 186 -2.35 -22.66 -11.47
C HIS A 186 -0.98 -23.30 -11.17
N PRO A 187 -0.55 -24.33 -11.94
CA PRO A 187 0.66 -25.10 -11.63
C PRO A 187 1.97 -24.30 -11.70
N PHE A 188 1.95 -23.13 -12.35
CA PHE A 188 3.13 -22.26 -12.47
C PHE A 188 3.38 -21.37 -11.25
N VAL A 189 2.47 -21.31 -10.27
CA VAL A 189 2.69 -20.58 -9.01
C VAL A 189 3.34 -21.53 -8.01
N THR A 190 4.67 -21.59 -8.05
CA THR A 190 5.49 -22.44 -7.17
C THR A 190 5.85 -21.73 -5.85
N ALA A 191 6.42 -22.48 -4.90
CA ALA A 191 6.96 -21.90 -3.67
C ALA A 191 8.04 -20.83 -3.95
N ASP A 192 8.90 -21.06 -4.94
CA ASP A 192 9.93 -20.10 -5.35
C ASP A 192 9.33 -18.82 -5.93
N VAL A 193 8.25 -18.92 -6.73
CA VAL A 193 7.52 -17.76 -7.26
C VAL A 193 6.90 -16.95 -6.12
N THR A 194 6.28 -17.61 -5.14
CA THR A 194 5.74 -16.95 -3.95
C THR A 194 6.84 -16.22 -3.15
N ALA A 195 7.98 -16.88 -2.90
CA ALA A 195 9.11 -16.28 -2.19
C ALA A 195 9.69 -15.06 -2.94
N GLN A 196 9.85 -15.18 -4.27
CA GLN A 196 10.29 -14.06 -5.11
C GLN A 196 9.29 -12.90 -5.07
N THR A 197 7.98 -13.20 -5.13
CA THR A 197 6.91 -12.20 -5.06
C THR A 197 6.97 -11.43 -3.74
N LEU A 198 7.08 -12.11 -2.60
CA LEU A 198 7.23 -11.49 -1.29
C LEU A 198 8.48 -10.59 -1.20
N ALA A 199 9.61 -11.04 -1.74
CA ALA A 199 10.84 -10.25 -1.78
C ALA A 199 10.68 -8.98 -2.64
N MET A 200 10.03 -9.08 -3.79
CA MET A 200 9.76 -7.95 -4.67
C MET A 200 8.79 -6.94 -4.04
N LEU A 201 7.73 -7.43 -3.38
CA LEU A 201 6.77 -6.60 -2.65
C LEU A 201 7.46 -5.83 -1.51
N ARG A 202 8.25 -6.53 -0.70
CA ARG A 202 9.06 -5.90 0.37
C ARG A 202 10.01 -4.85 -0.18
N ARG A 203 10.74 -5.18 -1.26
CA ARG A 203 11.69 -4.23 -1.87
C ARG A 203 10.96 -2.99 -2.41
N GLY A 204 9.84 -3.19 -3.10
CA GLY A 204 9.00 -2.11 -3.61
C GLY A 204 8.47 -1.21 -2.50
N ALA A 205 8.10 -1.77 -1.34
CA ALA A 205 7.66 -0.99 -0.18
C ALA A 205 8.76 -0.07 0.32
N LEU A 206 9.97 -0.62 0.52
CA LEU A 206 11.10 0.14 1.03
C LEU A 206 11.55 1.22 0.04
N ASP A 207 11.59 0.91 -1.26
CA ASP A 207 11.94 1.89 -2.29
C ASP A 207 10.89 3.02 -2.39
N LEU A 208 9.59 2.71 -2.25
CA LEU A 208 8.52 3.70 -2.15
C LEU A 208 8.71 4.60 -0.93
N LEU A 209 8.81 4.03 0.26
CA LEU A 209 8.94 4.80 1.50
C LEU A 209 10.22 5.63 1.54
N ARG A 210 11.35 5.11 1.03
CA ARG A 210 12.59 5.89 0.87
C ARG A 210 12.37 7.12 -0.02
N GLY A 211 11.68 6.93 -1.15
CA GLY A 211 11.34 8.02 -2.06
C GLY A 211 10.49 9.11 -1.39
N GLU A 212 9.46 8.69 -0.66
CA GLU A 212 8.54 9.60 0.04
C GLU A 212 9.23 10.35 1.19
N LEU A 213 10.06 9.66 1.99
CA LEU A 213 10.88 10.31 3.02
C LEU A 213 11.90 11.27 2.42
N THR A 214 12.51 10.93 1.28
CA THR A 214 13.45 11.83 0.58
C THR A 214 12.73 13.10 0.12
N GLY A 215 11.53 12.94 -0.47
CA GLY A 215 10.69 14.07 -0.87
C GLY A 215 10.24 14.93 0.31
N LEU A 216 9.85 14.30 1.42
CA LEU A 216 9.50 14.97 2.66
C LEU A 216 10.67 15.79 3.22
N GLY A 217 11.86 15.19 3.29
CA GLY A 217 13.08 15.86 3.75
C GLY A 217 13.45 17.05 2.86
N ALA A 218 13.18 16.99 1.55
CA ALA A 218 13.39 18.12 0.65
C ALA A 218 12.42 19.29 0.91
N ARG A 219 11.19 19.03 1.37
CA ARG A 219 10.18 20.06 1.67
C ARG A 219 10.33 20.64 3.08
N LEU A 220 10.75 19.84 4.06
CA LEU A 220 10.87 20.24 5.48
C LEU A 220 12.24 20.82 5.85
N SER A 221 12.66 21.91 5.20
CA SER A 221 13.94 22.59 5.44
C SER A 221 13.90 23.58 6.63
N LEU A 222 13.18 23.25 7.71
CA LEU A 222 13.00 24.14 8.85
C LEU A 222 14.31 24.29 9.63
N SER A 223 14.77 25.53 9.80
CA SER A 223 16.03 25.83 10.50
C SER A 223 15.82 26.09 12.00
N ASN A 224 16.73 25.56 12.81
CA ASN A 224 16.81 25.84 14.25
C ASN A 224 17.14 27.31 14.59
N ALA A 225 17.56 28.11 13.62
CA ALA A 225 17.84 29.54 13.79
C ALA A 225 16.56 30.40 13.89
N ARG A 226 15.42 29.88 13.43
CA ARG A 226 14.13 30.61 13.43
C ARG A 226 13.12 30.05 14.43
N GLN A 227 13.25 28.77 14.77
CA GLN A 227 12.40 28.07 15.72
C GLN A 227 13.20 26.96 16.41
N SER A 228 12.82 26.56 17.61
CA SER A 228 13.47 25.44 18.30
C SER A 228 12.76 24.12 18.02
N ALA A 229 13.53 23.08 17.77
CA ALA A 229 13.02 21.71 17.82
C ALA A 229 12.72 21.31 19.27
N THR A 230 11.73 20.44 19.45
CA THR A 230 11.40 19.85 20.75
C THR A 230 12.57 19.02 21.29
N ALA A 231 12.78 19.01 22.61
CA ALA A 231 13.82 18.19 23.26
C ALA A 231 13.77 16.72 22.80
N ALA A 232 12.56 16.13 22.77
CA ALA A 232 12.36 14.75 22.32
C ALA A 232 12.85 14.48 20.88
N LEU A 233 12.77 15.46 19.97
CA LEU A 233 13.27 15.32 18.61
C LEU A 233 14.81 15.37 18.59
N THR A 234 15.39 16.32 19.32
CA THR A 234 16.84 16.48 19.42
C THR A 234 17.49 15.25 20.08
N ASP A 235 16.93 14.75 21.18
CA ASP A 235 17.41 13.55 21.86
C ASP A 235 17.36 12.31 20.94
N ALA A 236 16.31 12.19 20.12
CA ALA A 236 16.19 11.11 19.15
C ALA A 236 17.23 11.23 18.02
N ILE A 237 17.51 12.45 17.53
CA ILE A 237 18.56 12.72 16.55
C ILE A 237 19.92 12.27 17.10
N ASP A 238 20.27 12.70 18.31
CA ASP A 238 21.56 12.39 18.93
C ASP A 238 21.71 10.88 19.17
N SER A 239 20.67 10.23 19.70
CA SER A 239 20.66 8.78 19.91
C SER A 239 20.82 8.01 18.60
N TYR A 240 20.07 8.38 17.55
CA TYR A 240 20.11 7.67 16.28
C TYR A 240 21.42 7.90 15.54
N ALA A 241 21.95 9.12 15.57
CA ALA A 241 23.25 9.45 14.99
C ALA A 241 24.37 8.60 15.63
N ALA A 242 24.40 8.54 16.96
CA ALA A 242 25.37 7.73 17.70
C ALA A 242 25.25 6.23 17.37
N ASN A 243 24.03 5.69 17.36
CA ASN A 243 23.79 4.27 17.08
C ASN A 243 24.15 3.87 15.64
N LEU A 244 23.94 4.77 14.67
CA LEU A 244 24.26 4.54 13.26
C LEU A 244 25.74 4.79 12.91
N GLY A 245 26.53 5.35 13.84
CA GLY A 245 27.94 5.72 13.62
C GLY A 245 28.11 6.60 12.38
N LYS A 246 29.01 6.21 11.46
CA LYS A 246 29.33 6.98 10.25
C LYS A 246 28.12 7.29 9.36
N ALA A 247 27.15 6.38 9.29
CA ALA A 247 25.91 6.63 8.52
C ALA A 247 25.05 7.71 9.19
N GLY A 248 24.99 7.71 10.53
CA GLY A 248 24.33 8.72 11.33
C GLY A 248 24.99 10.09 11.19
N ASP A 249 26.32 10.15 11.30
CA ASP A 249 27.09 11.37 11.09
C ASP A 249 26.80 11.97 9.72
N THR A 250 26.82 11.15 8.67
CA THR A 250 26.54 11.59 7.29
C THR A 250 25.12 12.15 7.17
N ALA A 251 24.12 11.50 7.79
CA ALA A 251 22.73 11.93 7.76
C ALA A 251 22.52 13.31 8.41
N VAL A 252 23.18 13.56 9.54
CA VAL A 252 23.08 14.83 10.30
C VAL A 252 23.86 15.95 9.62
N HIS A 253 25.10 15.69 9.18
CA HIS A 253 25.97 16.71 8.57
C HIS A 253 25.52 17.16 7.18
N ARG A 254 24.64 16.41 6.53
CA ARG A 254 24.09 16.79 5.22
C ARG A 254 23.34 18.12 5.25
N ASN A 255 22.66 18.42 6.36
CA ASN A 255 21.82 19.61 6.50
C ASN A 255 22.01 20.26 7.89
N PRO A 256 23.14 20.95 8.13
CA PRO A 256 23.44 21.54 9.43
C PRO A 256 22.38 22.57 9.85
N GLY A 257 21.88 22.45 11.08
CA GLY A 257 20.88 23.37 11.63
C GLY A 257 19.45 23.15 11.13
N GLU A 258 19.17 22.05 10.42
CA GLU A 258 17.81 21.68 9.98
C GLU A 258 17.33 20.40 10.72
N PRO A 259 16.99 20.44 12.02
CA PRO A 259 16.78 19.23 12.83
C PRO A 259 15.65 18.33 12.32
N TRP A 260 14.54 18.89 11.83
CA TRP A 260 13.46 18.08 11.23
C TRP A 260 13.94 17.29 10.01
N ARG A 261 14.78 17.90 9.16
CA ARG A 261 15.36 17.24 7.99
C ARG A 261 16.44 16.24 8.35
N GLN A 262 17.28 16.57 9.33
CA GLN A 262 18.29 15.66 9.87
C GLN A 262 17.63 14.39 10.42
N PHE A 263 16.52 14.54 11.17
CA PHE A 263 15.75 13.42 11.66
C PHE A 263 15.22 12.54 10.52
N ILE A 264 14.66 13.15 9.45
CA ILE A 264 14.20 12.38 8.27
C ILE A 264 15.37 11.64 7.59
N ASN A 265 16.54 12.26 7.47
CA ASN A 265 17.72 11.59 6.92
C ASN A 265 18.13 10.37 7.77
N LEU A 266 18.00 10.46 9.11
CA LEU A 266 18.24 9.33 10.01
C LEU A 266 17.17 8.24 9.84
N MET A 267 15.90 8.60 9.68
CA MET A 267 14.84 7.64 9.36
C MET A 267 15.14 6.87 8.07
N ILE A 268 15.60 7.56 7.02
CA ILE A 268 16.04 6.93 5.77
C ILE A 268 17.19 5.96 6.03
N ALA A 269 18.20 6.36 6.81
CA ALA A 269 19.35 5.51 7.14
C ALA A 269 18.97 4.27 7.98
N ARG A 270 17.82 4.29 8.66
CA ARG A 270 17.30 3.17 9.46
C ARG A 270 16.35 2.25 8.68
N LEU A 271 16.05 2.51 7.42
CA LEU A 271 15.23 1.58 6.62
C LEU A 271 15.98 0.24 6.42
N PRO A 272 15.30 -0.92 6.56
CA PRO A 272 15.93 -2.25 6.52
C PRO A 272 16.19 -2.75 5.08
N GLU A 273 16.89 -1.95 4.28
CA GLU A 273 17.05 -2.14 2.84
C GLU A 273 18.05 -3.24 2.46
N ASN A 274 19.08 -3.43 3.29
CA ASN A 274 20.13 -4.44 3.13
C ASN A 274 19.96 -5.58 4.16
N GLY A 275 18.74 -5.78 4.65
CA GLY A 275 18.43 -6.72 5.72
C GLY A 275 18.28 -6.06 7.09
N MET A 276 18.00 -6.89 8.09
CA MET A 276 17.78 -6.45 9.47
C MET A 276 19.13 -6.27 10.18
N THR A 277 19.50 -5.02 10.46
CA THR A 277 20.62 -4.70 11.38
C THR A 277 20.06 -4.39 12.77
N SER A 278 20.92 -4.30 13.78
CA SER A 278 20.51 -3.88 15.14
C SER A 278 19.97 -2.44 15.20
N THR A 279 20.25 -1.62 14.17
CA THR A 279 19.92 -0.20 14.12
C THR A 279 18.75 0.11 13.16
N ALA A 280 18.41 -0.84 12.29
CA ALA A 280 17.31 -0.70 11.34
C ALA A 280 15.94 -0.84 12.02
N TYR A 281 14.92 -0.26 11.40
CA TYR A 281 13.54 -0.48 11.81
C TYR A 281 13.15 -1.95 11.68
N ARG A 282 12.64 -2.52 12.78
CA ARG A 282 12.15 -3.90 12.82
C ARG A 282 10.75 -4.02 12.20
N SER A 283 9.98 -2.94 12.22
CA SER A 283 8.64 -2.90 11.65
C SER A 283 8.30 -1.51 11.14
N ALA A 284 7.29 -1.44 10.26
CA ALA A 284 6.72 -0.17 9.82
C ALA A 284 6.09 0.63 10.97
N GLY A 285 5.71 -0.04 12.08
CA GLY A 285 5.20 0.62 13.28
C GLY A 285 6.25 1.48 13.99
N GLU A 286 7.53 1.05 13.98
CA GLU A 286 8.62 1.87 14.52
C GLU A 286 8.87 3.11 13.65
N LEU A 287 8.77 2.99 12.32
CA LEU A 287 8.83 4.13 11.42
C LEU A 287 7.64 5.10 11.62
N ALA A 288 6.44 4.57 11.80
CA ALA A 288 5.25 5.37 12.08
C ALA A 288 5.38 6.15 13.39
N ALA A 289 5.95 5.55 14.44
CA ALA A 289 6.20 6.23 15.71
C ALA A 289 7.16 7.42 15.56
N ASP A 290 8.18 7.31 14.70
CA ASP A 290 9.10 8.41 14.38
C ASP A 290 8.41 9.50 13.56
N LEU A 291 7.53 9.15 12.61
CA LEU A 291 6.69 10.15 11.92
C LEU A 291 5.76 10.89 12.90
N ASP A 292 5.23 10.21 13.92
CA ASP A 292 4.41 10.85 14.96
C ASP A 292 5.24 11.76 15.88
N LEU A 293 6.49 11.38 16.19
CA LEU A 293 7.43 12.28 16.88
C LEU A 293 7.71 13.54 16.06
N LEU A 294 7.97 13.38 14.75
CA LEU A 294 8.17 14.48 13.83
C LEU A 294 6.93 15.38 13.74
N SER A 295 5.73 14.79 13.69
CA SER A 295 4.45 15.51 13.65
C SER A 295 4.20 16.33 14.91
N ARG A 296 4.49 15.77 16.10
CA ARG A 296 4.37 16.48 17.38
C ARG A 296 5.32 17.67 17.43
N SER A 297 6.59 17.46 17.05
CA SER A 297 7.58 18.53 16.99
C SER A 297 7.19 19.68 16.06
N LEU A 298 6.66 19.37 14.87
CA LEU A 298 6.12 20.38 13.95
C LEU A 298 4.93 21.14 14.54
N SER A 299 4.06 20.45 15.28
CA SER A 299 2.88 21.09 15.88
C SER A 299 3.26 22.02 17.02
N GLU A 300 4.19 21.59 17.89
CA GLU A 300 4.68 22.38 19.03
C GLU A 300 5.46 23.63 18.59
N CYS A 301 6.15 23.60 17.43
CA CYS A 301 6.80 24.79 16.87
C CYS A 301 5.86 25.67 16.02
N GLY A 302 4.55 25.40 16.02
CA GLY A 302 3.54 26.19 15.28
C GLY A 302 3.47 25.90 13.77
N ALA A 303 4.14 24.85 13.30
CA ALA A 303 4.19 24.43 11.90
C ALA A 303 3.15 23.34 11.54
N SER A 304 1.99 23.31 12.20
CA SER A 304 0.95 22.29 11.99
C SER A 304 0.49 22.16 10.54
N ARG A 305 0.50 23.25 9.75
CA ARG A 305 0.18 23.21 8.31
C ARG A 305 1.10 22.27 7.53
N LEU A 306 2.39 22.22 7.89
CA LEU A 306 3.37 21.34 7.25
C LEU A 306 3.17 19.89 7.68
N ALA A 307 2.83 19.66 8.96
CA ALA A 307 2.46 18.33 9.44
C ALA A 307 1.22 17.78 8.68
N GLU A 308 0.22 18.63 8.43
CA GLU A 308 -0.99 18.24 7.68
C GLU A 308 -0.69 18.04 6.18
N THR A 309 0.02 18.97 5.55
CA THR A 309 0.19 18.98 4.08
C THR A 309 1.28 18.03 3.60
N ASP A 310 2.42 18.00 4.29
CA ASP A 310 3.61 17.28 3.81
C ASP A 310 3.79 15.92 4.48
N LEU A 311 3.55 15.83 5.80
CA LEU A 311 3.87 14.65 6.60
C LEU A 311 2.74 13.62 6.66
N THR A 312 1.48 14.08 6.73
CA THR A 312 0.30 13.19 6.83
C THR A 312 0.21 12.24 5.63
N PRO A 313 0.42 12.66 4.37
CA PRO A 313 0.46 11.75 3.22
C PRO A 313 1.48 10.60 3.38
N VAL A 314 2.68 10.90 3.89
CA VAL A 314 3.73 9.89 4.13
C VAL A 314 3.31 8.94 5.26
N SER A 315 2.69 9.47 6.32
CA SER A 315 2.18 8.67 7.44
C SER A 315 1.09 7.69 6.97
N ASP A 316 0.17 8.15 6.12
CA ASP A 316 -0.86 7.30 5.53
C ASP A 316 -0.26 6.23 4.61
N MET A 317 0.80 6.53 3.86
CA MET A 317 1.52 5.53 3.06
C MET A 317 2.16 4.45 3.94
N VAL A 318 2.82 4.82 5.05
CA VAL A 318 3.39 3.85 6.00
C VAL A 318 2.29 2.95 6.59
N ARG A 319 1.15 3.54 6.97
CA ARG A 319 -0.01 2.78 7.50
C ARG A 319 -0.63 1.83 6.47
N SER A 320 -0.67 2.24 5.20
CA SER A 320 -1.39 1.51 4.15
C SER A 320 -0.55 0.40 3.53
N PHE A 321 0.75 0.66 3.30
CA PHE A 321 1.64 -0.26 2.59
C PHE A 321 2.61 -1.00 3.53
N GLY A 322 2.92 -0.44 4.70
CA GLY A 322 3.94 -0.97 5.60
C GLY A 322 5.28 -1.25 4.90
N PHE A 323 6.00 -2.28 5.36
CA PHE A 323 7.22 -2.78 4.71
C PHE A 323 6.95 -3.94 3.73
N HIS A 324 5.72 -4.06 3.23
CA HIS A 324 5.33 -5.21 2.39
C HIS A 324 4.44 -4.86 1.19
N LEU A 325 4.04 -3.59 0.99
CA LEU A 325 3.08 -3.12 -0.04
C LEU A 325 1.67 -3.70 0.08
N ALA A 326 1.53 -5.03 -0.02
CA ALA A 326 0.27 -5.74 0.05
C ALA A 326 0.46 -7.10 0.73
N ALA A 327 -0.56 -7.55 1.46
CA ALA A 327 -0.62 -8.91 1.97
C ALA A 327 -0.74 -9.89 0.80
N LEU A 328 0.09 -10.93 0.78
CA LEU A 328 0.03 -11.98 -0.24
C LEU A 328 -0.80 -13.15 0.28
N ASP A 329 -1.98 -13.35 -0.29
CA ASP A 329 -2.84 -14.47 0.10
C ASP A 329 -2.34 -15.76 -0.52
N ILE A 330 -2.25 -16.81 0.29
CA ILE A 330 -1.91 -18.16 -0.17
C ILE A 330 -3.19 -18.97 -0.28
N ARG A 331 -3.51 -19.40 -1.49
CA ARG A 331 -4.71 -20.21 -1.78
C ARG A 331 -4.32 -21.52 -2.43
N GLN A 332 -4.95 -22.60 -1.96
CA GLN A 332 -4.74 -23.96 -2.48
C GLN A 332 -6.03 -24.78 -2.34
N ASN A 333 -6.25 -25.71 -3.26
CA ASN A 333 -7.37 -26.63 -3.23
C ASN A 333 -7.22 -27.64 -2.07
N SER A 334 -8.29 -27.86 -1.31
CA SER A 334 -8.32 -28.73 -0.12
C SER A 334 -7.79 -30.14 -0.38
N ARG A 335 -7.99 -30.69 -1.58
CA ARG A 335 -7.50 -32.02 -1.96
C ARG A 335 -5.97 -32.15 -1.84
N PHE A 336 -5.21 -31.09 -2.09
CA PHE A 336 -3.76 -31.13 -1.93
C PHE A 336 -3.35 -31.26 -0.46
N HIS A 337 -4.11 -30.65 0.46
CA HIS A 337 -3.89 -30.79 1.89
C HIS A 337 -4.22 -32.22 2.37
N ASP A 338 -5.33 -32.78 1.91
CA ASP A 338 -5.71 -34.18 2.20
C ASP A 338 -4.63 -35.17 1.74
N LEU A 339 -4.10 -34.99 0.53
CA LEU A 339 -3.03 -35.83 -0.01
C LEU A 339 -1.72 -35.65 0.77
N ALA A 340 -1.38 -34.42 1.15
CA ALA A 340 -0.18 -34.14 1.94
C ALA A 340 -0.25 -34.81 3.32
N ILE A 341 -1.39 -34.73 4.01
CA ILE A 341 -1.61 -35.42 5.30
C ILE A 341 -1.47 -36.93 5.12
N ALA A 342 -2.12 -37.52 4.12
CA ALA A 342 -2.02 -38.95 3.83
C ALA A 342 -0.57 -39.40 3.62
N GLN A 343 0.19 -38.64 2.83
CA GLN A 343 1.61 -38.91 2.55
C GLN A 343 2.48 -38.76 3.80
N LEU A 344 2.23 -37.76 4.64
CA LEU A 344 2.94 -37.56 5.91
C LEU A 344 2.67 -38.71 6.89
N MET A 345 1.41 -39.16 7.01
CA MET A 345 1.04 -40.30 7.85
C MET A 345 1.76 -41.57 7.41
N VAL A 346 1.71 -41.90 6.11
CA VAL A 346 2.42 -43.06 5.55
C VAL A 346 3.93 -42.96 5.79
N ALA A 347 4.53 -41.78 5.58
CA ALA A 347 5.95 -41.56 5.84
C ALA A 347 6.33 -41.69 7.33
N ALA A 348 5.41 -41.37 8.25
CA ALA A 348 5.57 -41.57 9.68
C ALA A 348 5.33 -43.02 10.15
N GLY A 349 4.99 -43.94 9.23
CA GLY A 349 4.65 -45.33 9.54
C GLY A 349 3.23 -45.53 10.07
N LEU A 350 2.37 -44.52 9.93
CA LEU A 350 0.95 -44.60 10.27
C LEU A 350 0.14 -45.14 9.08
N ASP A 351 -0.92 -45.88 9.37
CA ASP A 351 -1.88 -46.33 8.37
C ASP A 351 -2.88 -45.20 8.03
N GLY A 352 -2.44 -44.28 7.17
CA GLY A 352 -3.19 -43.07 6.79
C GLY A 352 -3.26 -42.81 5.28
N GLY A 353 -2.90 -43.79 4.45
CA GLY A 353 -2.88 -43.61 2.98
C GLY A 353 -4.26 -43.34 2.38
N ASP A 354 -5.33 -43.75 3.06
CA ASP A 354 -6.73 -43.53 2.71
C ASP A 354 -7.36 -42.32 3.41
N PHE A 355 -6.57 -41.45 4.06
CA PHE A 355 -7.07 -40.24 4.71
C PHE A 355 -8.09 -39.43 3.87
N PRO A 356 -7.91 -39.25 2.53
CA PRO A 356 -8.87 -38.52 1.70
C PRO A 356 -10.26 -39.19 1.55
N THR A 357 -10.44 -40.42 2.03
CA THR A 357 -11.73 -41.12 2.05
C THR A 357 -12.31 -41.28 3.45
N TRP A 358 -11.59 -40.86 4.50
CA TRP A 358 -12.08 -40.90 5.86
C TRP A 358 -13.34 -40.05 6.04
N SER A 359 -14.23 -40.50 6.93
CA SER A 359 -15.37 -39.73 7.38
C SER A 359 -14.92 -38.45 8.08
N GLU A 360 -15.71 -37.38 7.96
CA GLU A 360 -15.41 -36.07 8.55
C GLU A 360 -15.17 -36.18 10.07
N ALA A 361 -15.98 -36.96 10.78
CA ALA A 361 -15.82 -37.21 12.21
C ALA A 361 -14.45 -37.81 12.56
N ARG A 362 -14.00 -38.81 11.79
CA ARG A 362 -12.68 -39.44 11.99
C ARG A 362 -11.54 -38.47 11.67
N ARG A 363 -11.68 -37.65 10.62
CA ARG A 363 -10.69 -36.62 10.28
C ARG A 363 -10.56 -35.58 11.40
N LEU A 364 -11.68 -35.09 11.91
CA LEU A 364 -11.72 -34.10 12.99
C LEU A 364 -11.10 -34.65 14.27
N GLU A 365 -11.44 -35.88 14.65
CA GLU A 365 -10.87 -36.54 15.82
C GLU A 365 -9.34 -36.63 15.71
N PHE A 366 -8.84 -37.17 14.59
CA PHE A 366 -7.40 -37.30 14.34
C PHE A 366 -6.68 -35.94 14.35
N ILE A 367 -7.17 -34.96 13.57
CA ILE A 367 -6.55 -33.62 13.50
C ILE A 367 -6.56 -32.96 14.88
N THR A 368 -7.65 -33.07 15.63
CA THR A 368 -7.76 -32.48 16.97
C THR A 368 -6.78 -33.13 17.95
N GLU A 369 -6.62 -34.46 17.88
CA GLU A 369 -5.66 -35.19 18.70
C GLU A 369 -4.22 -34.76 18.39
N GLU A 370 -3.84 -34.72 17.12
CA GLU A 370 -2.50 -34.28 16.67
C GLU A 370 -2.19 -32.83 17.05
N LEU A 371 -3.17 -31.92 16.94
CA LEU A 371 -3.03 -30.53 17.38
C LEU A 371 -2.82 -30.41 18.88
N ARG A 372 -3.46 -31.26 19.69
CA ARG A 372 -3.26 -31.30 21.16
C ARG A 372 -1.91 -31.90 21.55
N LEU A 373 -1.40 -32.87 20.79
CA LEU A 373 -0.09 -33.48 21.04
C LEU A 373 1.05 -32.47 20.84
N HIS A 374 0.91 -31.53 19.90
CA HIS A 374 1.93 -30.52 19.60
C HIS A 374 1.95 -29.31 20.55
N ASP A 375 0.96 -29.18 21.44
CA ASP A 375 1.01 -28.22 22.57
C ASP A 375 1.91 -28.73 23.72
N ARG A 376 2.47 -29.95 23.59
CA ARG A 376 3.50 -30.47 24.48
C ARG A 376 4.87 -30.19 23.88
N SER A 377 5.65 -29.34 24.55
CA SER A 377 7.03 -29.03 24.16
C SER A 377 7.82 -30.33 23.90
N PRO A 378 8.40 -30.55 22.71
CA PRO A 378 9.14 -31.76 22.43
C PRO A 378 10.27 -31.95 23.45
N GLY A 379 10.53 -33.18 23.89
CA GLY A 379 11.58 -33.50 24.85
C GLY A 379 12.96 -32.96 24.42
N PRO A 380 13.92 -32.79 25.36
CA PRO A 380 15.24 -32.22 25.07
C PRO A 380 16.00 -32.93 23.93
N GLU A 381 15.78 -34.23 23.76
CA GLU A 381 16.37 -35.05 22.69
C GLU A 381 15.77 -34.72 21.32
N CYS A 382 14.45 -34.59 21.25
CA CYS A 382 13.72 -34.22 20.03
C CYS A 382 14.05 -32.78 19.59
N ARG A 383 14.21 -31.86 20.56
CA ARG A 383 14.71 -30.49 20.28
C ARG A 383 16.12 -30.47 19.71
N SER A 384 17.00 -31.36 20.16
CA SER A 384 18.37 -31.50 19.64
C SER A 384 18.37 -32.04 18.20
N ALA A 385 17.52 -33.04 17.92
CA ALA A 385 17.39 -33.67 16.60
C ALA A 385 16.70 -32.78 15.56
N MET A 386 15.75 -31.93 15.96
CA MET A 386 15.05 -30.99 15.06
C MET A 386 15.79 -29.66 14.82
N ARG A 387 16.88 -29.40 15.54
CA ARG A 387 17.68 -28.17 15.43
C ARG A 387 18.24 -27.91 14.01
N PRO A 388 18.69 -28.93 13.25
CA PRO A 388 19.11 -28.76 11.85
C PRO A 388 17.94 -28.46 10.89
N LEU A 389 16.71 -28.91 11.20
CA LEU A 389 15.52 -28.71 10.36
C LEU A 389 14.87 -27.33 10.54
N ARG A 390 15.14 -26.63 11.65
CA ARG A 390 14.66 -25.26 11.90
C ARG A 390 15.37 -24.18 11.07
N PHE A 391 16.43 -24.52 10.35
CA PHE A 391 17.19 -23.55 9.54
C PHE A 391 16.47 -23.06 8.27
N TRP A 392 15.24 -23.49 8.01
CA TRP A 392 14.47 -23.09 6.82
C TRP A 392 13.19 -22.28 7.10
N ILE A 393 12.81 -22.04 8.36
CA ILE A 393 11.54 -21.34 8.69
C ILE A 393 11.74 -20.03 9.47
N ALA A 394 12.98 -19.64 9.79
CA ALA A 394 13.26 -18.43 10.58
C ALA A 394 14.19 -17.41 9.88
N THR A 395 14.16 -17.33 8.55
CA THR A 395 14.64 -16.17 7.79
C THR A 395 13.65 -15.89 6.67
N GLY A 396 12.62 -15.11 6.99
CA GLY A 396 11.64 -14.53 6.09
C GLY A 396 11.13 -13.24 6.69
#